data_AF-A0A2G6GC70-F1
#
_entry.id   AF-A0A2G6GC70-F1
#
_cell.length_a   1.000
_cell.length_b   1.000
_cell.length_c   1.000
_cell.angle_alpha   90.00
_cell.angle_beta   90.00
_cell.angle_gamma   90.00
#
_symmetry.space_group_name_H-M   'P 1'
#
loop_
_entity.id
_entity.type
_entity.pdbx_description
1 polymer ?
#
loop_
_entity_poly.entity_id
_entity_poly.type
_entity_poly.pdbx_seq_one_letter_code
_entity_poly.pdbx_strand_id
1 'polypeptide(L)'
;MNSVKINDPLPNLGTVSPENITLLAGDTAVFTAKYTISQNDVENGAVNNTAKATGISSVGTQIQSNTSSVRVGVNRIFITGGGGGYTPPSDPVDPPDNPIGPNPEKEPTPEKPKKPKKPTILFPDPKPEVKDLFKKYPSILPQTGIPIDWNKRFRRAHAVSSYYLDDVTIELPHWSHFKLAGSTNPNLSYWLQSVVKRDRNESMYIVLPTQGLVVPVHSVPVDAPESQRFLNGSNENFWKYLINGAIELPGTTTNDYGQPGNKVISGHSSFFKKSRTRYKTHFQRIIEMDPGQQIWIYKKQPDNTYKRYIYKVYKSYNASKYHTEILHSTEESILTLFTCTPIGGARGRWVVRAKLVE
;
A
#
# COMPACT_ATOMS: atom_id res chain seq x y z
N MET A 1 18.15 -30.81 -11.87
CA MET A 1 17.62 -30.67 -13.23
C MET A 1 18.57 -29.79 -14.02
N ASN A 2 18.91 -30.21 -15.23
CA ASN A 2 19.86 -29.49 -16.08
C ASN A 2 19.10 -28.74 -17.19
N SER A 3 19.67 -27.66 -17.70
CA SER A 3 19.08 -26.85 -18.79
C SER A 3 17.64 -26.40 -18.51
N VAL A 4 17.35 -26.02 -17.26
CA VAL A 4 16.07 -25.44 -16.85
C VAL A 4 15.91 -24.09 -17.53
N LYS A 5 14.84 -23.93 -18.31
CA LYS A 5 14.50 -22.71 -19.05
C LYS A 5 12.99 -22.42 -18.99
N ILE A 6 12.62 -21.15 -19.16
CA ILE A 6 11.22 -20.73 -19.22
C ILE A 6 10.74 -20.74 -20.67
N ASN A 7 9.55 -21.27 -20.90
CA ASN A 7 8.75 -21.08 -22.10
C ASN A 7 7.56 -20.18 -21.73
N ASP A 8 7.47 -19.04 -22.40
CA ASP A 8 6.45 -18.01 -22.21
C ASP A 8 5.98 -17.60 -23.63
N PRO A 9 4.68 -17.74 -23.97
CA PRO A 9 4.17 -17.53 -25.32
C PRO A 9 3.62 -16.11 -25.53
N LEU A 10 3.87 -15.15 -24.62
CA LEU A 10 3.42 -13.77 -24.80
C LEU A 10 4.06 -13.16 -26.06
N PRO A 11 3.27 -12.75 -27.07
CA PRO A 11 3.82 -12.15 -28.28
C PRO A 11 4.59 -10.87 -27.95
N ASN A 12 5.75 -10.67 -28.58
CA ASN A 12 6.64 -9.52 -28.34
C ASN A 12 7.28 -9.45 -26.93
N LEU A 13 7.29 -10.55 -26.16
CA LEU A 13 8.15 -10.65 -24.98
C LEU A 13 9.64 -10.68 -25.41
N GLY A 14 10.46 -9.83 -24.80
CA GLY A 14 11.91 -9.80 -25.01
C GLY A 14 12.62 -11.01 -24.40
N THR A 15 13.88 -11.21 -24.79
CA THR A 15 14.70 -12.38 -24.38
C THR A 15 14.66 -12.65 -22.87
N VAL A 16 14.33 -13.89 -22.52
CA VAL A 16 14.40 -14.37 -21.13
C VAL A 16 15.87 -14.55 -20.73
N SER A 17 16.25 -13.97 -19.58
CA SER A 17 17.59 -14.06 -19.01
C SER A 17 17.54 -14.57 -17.55
N PRO A 18 18.39 -15.55 -17.16
CA PRO A 18 19.30 -16.31 -18.03
C PRO A 18 18.52 -17.18 -19.04
N GLU A 19 19.15 -17.57 -20.15
CA GLU A 19 18.48 -18.43 -21.15
C GLU A 19 18.13 -19.80 -20.56
N ASN A 20 19.07 -20.39 -19.81
CA ASN A 20 18.87 -21.62 -19.05
C ASN A 20 19.78 -21.65 -17.81
N ILE A 21 19.47 -22.52 -16.85
CA ILE A 21 20.27 -22.76 -15.64
C ILE A 21 20.21 -24.24 -15.23
N THR A 22 21.19 -24.71 -14.45
CA THR A 22 21.12 -26.02 -13.76
C THR A 22 20.75 -25.80 -12.30
N LEU A 23 19.82 -26.60 -11.78
CA LEU A 23 19.32 -26.56 -10.40
C LEU A 23 19.56 -27.91 -9.71
N LEU A 24 20.10 -27.91 -8.50
CA LEU A 24 20.11 -29.07 -7.61
C LEU A 24 18.73 -29.27 -6.95
N ALA A 25 18.58 -30.34 -6.17
CA ALA A 25 17.33 -30.61 -5.47
C ALA A 25 17.14 -29.64 -4.30
N GLY A 26 16.15 -28.74 -4.40
CA GLY A 26 15.86 -27.69 -3.43
C GLY A 26 16.25 -26.27 -3.88
N ASP A 27 17.03 -26.15 -4.95
CA ASP A 27 17.44 -24.85 -5.49
C ASP A 27 16.27 -24.08 -6.12
N THR A 28 16.41 -22.75 -6.17
CA THR A 28 15.50 -21.85 -6.89
C THR A 28 16.30 -20.86 -7.73
N ALA A 29 15.71 -20.40 -8.84
CA ALA A 29 16.28 -19.37 -9.70
C ALA A 29 15.21 -18.40 -10.18
N VAL A 30 15.65 -17.19 -10.54
CA VAL A 30 14.80 -16.12 -11.08
C VAL A 30 15.17 -15.90 -12.54
N PHE A 31 14.15 -15.88 -13.39
CA PHE A 31 14.24 -15.55 -14.80
C PHE A 31 13.54 -14.20 -15.03
N THR A 32 14.08 -13.38 -15.92
CA THR A 32 13.56 -12.04 -16.21
C THR A 32 13.46 -11.81 -17.72
N ALA A 33 12.43 -11.08 -18.14
CA ALA A 33 12.22 -10.64 -19.52
C ALA A 33 11.57 -9.26 -19.49
N LYS A 34 11.70 -8.49 -20.58
CA LYS A 34 11.05 -7.19 -20.73
C LYS A 34 9.89 -7.28 -21.70
N TYR A 35 8.79 -6.63 -21.38
CA TYR A 35 7.64 -6.48 -22.27
C TYR A 35 7.31 -5.00 -22.44
N THR A 36 7.00 -4.57 -23.66
CA THR A 36 6.60 -3.20 -23.98
C THR A 36 5.09 -3.19 -24.25
N ILE A 37 4.34 -2.43 -23.44
CA ILE A 37 2.89 -2.27 -23.59
C ILE A 37 2.57 -1.65 -24.96
N SER A 38 1.70 -2.31 -25.73
CA SER A 38 1.21 -1.82 -27.01
C SER A 38 -0.12 -1.06 -26.88
N GLN A 39 -0.48 -0.29 -27.92
CA GLN A 39 -1.78 0.36 -28.01
C GLN A 39 -2.96 -0.64 -27.96
N ASN A 40 -2.77 -1.86 -28.49
CA ASN A 40 -3.76 -2.93 -28.40
C ASN A 40 -3.95 -3.40 -26.95
N ASP A 41 -2.90 -3.43 -26.12
CA ASP A 41 -3.03 -3.80 -24.70
C ASP A 41 -3.73 -2.70 -23.89
N VAL A 42 -3.50 -1.43 -24.25
CA VAL A 42 -4.24 -0.27 -23.74
C VAL A 42 -5.73 -0.38 -24.08
N GLU A 43 -6.07 -0.79 -25.31
CA GLU A 43 -7.45 -0.94 -25.75
C GLU A 43 -8.17 -2.15 -25.11
N ASN A 44 -7.47 -3.28 -24.95
CA ASN A 44 -7.94 -4.45 -24.19
C ASN A 44 -7.92 -4.24 -22.66
N GLY A 45 -7.33 -3.15 -22.18
CA GLY A 45 -7.26 -2.76 -20.76
C GLY A 45 -6.40 -3.67 -19.87
N ALA A 46 -5.68 -4.63 -20.44
CA ALA A 46 -4.74 -5.51 -19.74
C ALA A 46 -3.93 -6.40 -20.67
N VAL A 47 -2.72 -6.76 -20.21
CA VAL A 47 -1.92 -7.88 -20.71
C VAL A 47 -2.23 -9.11 -19.86
N ASN A 48 -2.56 -10.25 -20.49
CA ASN A 48 -2.56 -11.56 -19.83
C ASN A 48 -1.28 -12.30 -20.24
N ASN A 49 -0.52 -12.81 -19.28
CA ASN A 49 0.67 -13.62 -19.54
C ASN A 49 0.61 -14.98 -18.81
N THR A 50 1.22 -16.01 -19.40
CA THR A 50 1.36 -17.36 -18.83
C THR A 50 2.75 -17.94 -19.10
N ALA A 51 3.40 -18.52 -18.11
CA ALA A 51 4.73 -19.12 -18.28
C ALA A 51 4.79 -20.57 -17.76
N LYS A 52 5.70 -21.38 -18.33
CA LYS A 52 6.04 -22.72 -17.86
C LYS A 52 7.56 -22.90 -17.82
N ALA A 53 8.08 -23.52 -16.76
CA ALA A 53 9.45 -24.02 -16.76
C ALA A 53 9.53 -25.38 -17.47
N THR A 54 10.66 -25.63 -18.14
CA THR A 54 11.05 -26.95 -18.65
C THR A 54 12.50 -27.23 -18.30
N GLY A 55 12.86 -28.47 -18.00
CA GLY A 55 14.24 -28.86 -17.71
C GLY A 55 14.43 -30.37 -17.82
N ILE A 56 15.67 -30.85 -17.74
CA ILE A 56 16.01 -32.26 -17.94
C ILE A 56 16.34 -32.91 -16.58
N SER A 57 15.81 -34.11 -16.34
CA SER A 57 16.10 -34.92 -15.15
C SER A 57 17.52 -35.51 -15.19
N SER A 58 18.00 -36.04 -14.06
CA SER A 58 19.28 -36.77 -14.00
C SER A 58 19.30 -38.06 -14.86
N VAL A 59 18.14 -38.52 -15.33
CA VAL A 59 17.98 -39.69 -16.22
C VAL A 59 17.51 -39.30 -17.63
N GLY A 60 17.74 -38.04 -18.03
CA GLY A 60 17.50 -37.56 -19.41
C GLY A 60 16.04 -37.23 -19.74
N THR A 61 15.09 -37.43 -18.83
CA THR A 61 13.67 -37.13 -19.07
C THR A 61 13.42 -35.61 -19.07
N GLN A 62 12.77 -35.08 -20.10
CA GLN A 62 12.27 -33.70 -20.05
C GLN A 62 11.06 -33.61 -19.10
N ILE A 63 11.11 -32.67 -18.16
CA ILE A 63 10.05 -32.37 -17.19
C ILE A 63 9.55 -30.94 -17.46
N GLN A 64 8.24 -30.73 -17.36
CA GLN A 64 7.57 -29.43 -17.51
C GLN A 64 6.78 -29.09 -16.25
N SER A 65 6.78 -27.82 -15.83
CA SER A 65 5.97 -27.35 -14.70
C SER A 65 4.49 -27.22 -15.05
N ASN A 66 3.66 -27.04 -14.03
CA ASN A 66 2.35 -26.40 -14.21
C ASN A 66 2.51 -25.01 -14.86
N THR A 67 1.44 -24.52 -15.48
CA THR A 67 1.35 -23.14 -15.94
C THR A 67 1.33 -22.18 -14.73
N SER A 68 2.12 -21.13 -14.79
CA SER A 68 1.98 -19.91 -13.99
C SER A 68 1.26 -18.85 -14.82
N SER A 69 0.50 -17.94 -14.19
CA SER A 69 -0.32 -16.96 -14.93
C SER A 69 -0.45 -15.64 -14.18
N VAL A 70 -0.42 -14.52 -14.91
CA VAL A 70 -0.55 -13.16 -14.40
C VAL A 70 -1.38 -12.30 -15.35
N ARG A 71 -2.13 -11.33 -14.81
CA ARG A 71 -2.82 -10.29 -15.59
C ARG A 71 -2.37 -8.93 -15.08
N VAL A 72 -1.73 -8.16 -15.94
CA VAL A 72 -1.30 -6.78 -15.67
C VAL A 72 -2.35 -5.85 -16.27
N GLY A 73 -2.98 -5.01 -15.45
CA GLY A 73 -3.94 -4.01 -15.95
C GLY A 73 -3.23 -2.91 -16.73
N VAL A 74 -3.84 -2.45 -17.82
CA VAL A 74 -3.34 -1.32 -18.61
C VAL A 74 -4.43 -0.25 -18.64
N ASN A 75 -4.21 0.84 -17.91
CA ASN A 75 -5.22 1.89 -17.76
C ASN A 75 -5.28 2.80 -19.00
N ARG A 76 -6.44 2.88 -19.65
CA ARG A 76 -6.72 3.91 -20.66
C ARG A 76 -6.78 5.28 -20.00
N ILE A 77 -5.78 6.12 -20.24
CA ILE A 77 -5.88 7.56 -19.91
C ILE A 77 -6.76 8.21 -20.97
N PHE A 78 -8.06 8.32 -20.70
CA PHE A 78 -8.98 9.11 -21.50
C PHE A 78 -8.74 10.61 -21.29
N ILE A 79 -7.75 11.17 -21.97
CA ILE A 79 -7.72 12.62 -22.24
C ILE A 79 -8.62 12.88 -23.45
N THR A 80 -9.94 12.82 -23.24
CA THR A 80 -10.90 13.33 -24.23
C THR A 80 -10.87 14.85 -24.20
N GLY A 81 -9.93 15.43 -24.94
CA GLY A 81 -9.93 16.87 -25.22
C GLY A 81 -11.19 17.25 -26.01
N GLY A 82 -12.07 18.03 -25.40
CA GLY A 82 -13.26 18.61 -26.01
C GLY A 82 -13.31 20.10 -25.67
N GLY A 83 -13.43 20.95 -26.69
CA GLY A 83 -13.30 22.40 -26.54
C GLY A 83 -14.46 23.04 -25.78
N GLY A 84 -14.13 23.99 -24.90
CA GLY A 84 -15.06 24.86 -24.20
C GLY A 84 -14.28 26.03 -23.59
N GLY A 85 -14.30 27.19 -24.24
CA GLY A 85 -13.41 28.30 -23.91
C GLY A 85 -13.79 29.00 -22.61
N TYR A 86 -12.78 29.24 -21.75
CA TYR A 86 -12.86 30.17 -20.64
C TYR A 86 -11.62 31.07 -20.65
N THR A 87 -11.81 32.35 -20.95
CA THR A 87 -10.82 33.40 -20.69
C THR A 87 -10.90 33.78 -19.20
N PRO A 88 -9.78 33.84 -18.47
CA PRO A 88 -9.79 34.31 -17.09
C PRO A 88 -9.95 35.84 -17.04
N PRO A 89 -10.88 36.39 -16.23
CA PRO A 89 -10.83 37.79 -15.84
C PRO A 89 -9.60 38.08 -14.96
N SER A 90 -9.05 39.28 -15.08
CA SER A 90 -7.83 39.73 -14.39
C SER A 90 -8.04 40.09 -12.91
N ASP A 91 -6.99 39.93 -12.10
CA ASP A 91 -6.93 40.31 -10.69
C ASP A 91 -6.96 41.85 -10.46
N PRO A 92 -7.47 42.32 -9.30
CA PRO A 92 -7.15 43.63 -8.74
C PRO A 92 -5.89 43.59 -7.84
N VAL A 93 -5.14 44.70 -7.80
CA VAL A 93 -3.78 44.85 -7.22
C VAL A 93 -3.72 46.27 -6.61
N ASP A 94 -2.93 46.66 -5.60
CA ASP A 94 -1.65 46.10 -5.15
C ASP A 94 -1.40 46.03 -3.60
N PRO A 95 -1.01 47.10 -2.85
CA PRO A 95 0.16 46.95 -1.95
C PRO A 95 -0.07 47.26 -0.43
N PRO A 96 0.88 47.81 0.37
CA PRO A 96 1.65 47.00 1.33
C PRO A 96 1.67 47.56 2.78
N ASP A 97 2.34 46.89 3.73
CA ASP A 97 3.53 47.42 4.44
C ASP A 97 4.03 46.56 5.64
N ASN A 98 5.24 46.90 6.11
CA ASN A 98 6.06 46.40 7.23
C ASN A 98 6.89 47.65 7.74
N PRO A 99 7.78 47.68 8.78
CA PRO A 99 8.40 46.59 9.56
C PRO A 99 8.79 46.92 11.05
N ILE A 100 9.74 46.14 11.61
CA ILE A 100 10.69 46.43 12.73
C ILE A 100 10.20 46.31 14.21
N GLY A 101 11.11 45.85 15.09
CA GLY A 101 10.95 45.64 16.55
C GLY A 101 11.44 46.82 17.43
N PRO A 102 11.90 46.60 18.70
CA PRO A 102 13.10 45.79 18.99
C PRO A 102 13.07 44.98 20.33
N ASN A 103 14.25 44.52 20.79
CA ASN A 103 14.55 43.78 22.04
C ASN A 103 15.69 44.50 22.81
N PRO A 104 15.85 44.39 24.15
CA PRO A 104 17.09 43.82 24.71
C PRO A 104 17.06 43.17 26.13
N GLU A 105 17.89 42.11 26.32
CA GLU A 105 18.73 41.79 27.52
C GLU A 105 18.09 41.54 28.93
N LYS A 106 18.71 40.88 29.95
CA LYS A 106 20.06 40.25 30.14
C LYS A 106 20.05 39.08 31.17
N GLU A 107 21.20 38.42 31.33
CA GLU A 107 21.57 37.30 32.24
C GLU A 107 21.86 37.74 33.72
N PRO A 108 22.12 36.86 34.76
CA PRO A 108 23.06 35.70 34.76
C PRO A 108 22.75 34.47 35.66
N THR A 109 23.69 33.50 35.67
CA THR A 109 23.82 32.29 36.55
C THR A 109 24.70 32.57 37.81
N PRO A 110 24.97 31.68 38.81
CA PRO A 110 25.10 30.19 38.82
C PRO A 110 24.36 29.51 40.05
N GLU A 111 24.69 28.38 40.71
CA GLU A 111 25.77 27.35 40.66
C GLU A 111 25.28 25.94 41.19
N LYS A 112 26.16 25.15 41.83
CA LYS A 112 26.05 23.76 42.35
C LYS A 112 27.08 23.55 43.50
N PRO A 113 27.28 22.35 44.10
CA PRO A 113 26.43 21.16 44.28
C PRO A 113 26.36 20.66 45.75
N LYS A 114 25.60 19.57 46.03
CA LYS A 114 26.05 18.40 46.85
C LYS A 114 25.04 17.22 46.86
N LYS A 115 25.48 16.06 47.38
CA LYS A 115 24.81 14.72 47.50
C LYS A 115 24.76 14.33 49.00
N PRO A 116 23.86 13.43 49.52
CA PRO A 116 23.82 12.00 49.18
C PRO A 116 22.42 11.29 49.20
N LYS A 117 22.37 9.98 49.48
CA LYS A 117 21.42 8.95 48.98
C LYS A 117 20.15 8.67 49.84
N LYS A 118 19.04 8.33 49.14
CA LYS A 118 17.96 7.31 49.38
C LYS A 118 17.64 6.81 50.81
N PRO A 119 16.34 6.62 51.15
CA PRO A 119 15.66 5.36 50.79
C PRO A 119 14.28 5.49 50.08
N THR A 120 13.56 4.36 49.96
CA THR A 120 12.45 4.06 49.03
C THR A 120 11.05 4.49 49.51
N ILE A 121 10.17 4.87 48.57
CA ILE A 121 8.70 4.74 48.67
C ILE A 121 8.21 3.99 47.42
N LEU A 122 7.12 3.22 47.57
CA LEU A 122 6.54 2.33 46.55
C LEU A 122 5.81 3.11 45.44
N PHE A 123 5.95 2.64 44.21
CA PHE A 123 4.96 2.84 43.13
C PHE A 123 4.33 1.47 42.81
N PRO A 124 3.05 1.40 42.44
CA PRO A 124 2.40 0.14 42.08
C PRO A 124 3.05 -0.46 40.82
N ASP A 125 3.15 -1.79 40.77
CA ASP A 125 3.81 -2.50 39.67
C ASP A 125 3.20 -2.16 38.30
N PRO A 126 4.02 -2.02 37.25
CA PRO A 126 3.53 -1.89 35.89
C PRO A 126 2.79 -3.17 35.50
N LYS A 127 1.48 -3.04 35.28
CA LYS A 127 0.62 -4.10 34.71
C LYS A 127 1.21 -4.57 33.36
N PRO A 128 1.03 -5.85 33.00
CA PRO A 128 2.11 -6.71 32.54
C PRO A 128 2.76 -6.32 31.21
N GLU A 129 3.98 -6.82 31.01
CA GLU A 129 4.86 -6.41 29.91
C GLU A 129 4.22 -6.58 28.52
N VAL A 130 4.29 -5.52 27.72
CA VAL A 130 3.84 -5.47 26.31
C VAL A 130 4.53 -6.53 25.41
N LYS A 131 5.59 -7.18 25.91
CA LYS A 131 6.34 -8.25 25.22
C LYS A 131 5.44 -9.43 24.81
N ASP A 132 4.47 -9.82 25.65
CA ASP A 132 3.63 -11.02 25.39
C ASP A 132 2.53 -10.79 24.33
N LEU A 133 2.31 -9.54 23.90
CA LEU A 133 1.43 -9.26 22.75
C LEU A 133 2.05 -9.67 21.39
N PHE A 134 3.33 -10.04 21.35
CA PHE A 134 4.10 -10.22 20.12
C PHE A 134 4.58 -11.66 19.88
N LYS A 135 3.68 -12.58 19.53
CA LYS A 135 4.05 -13.75 18.69
C LYS A 135 2.95 -14.50 17.93
N LYS A 136 1.79 -13.90 17.67
CA LYS A 136 0.75 -14.53 16.83
C LYS A 136 0.12 -13.55 15.84
N TYR A 137 0.69 -13.49 14.64
CA TYR A 137 0.01 -12.94 13.47
C TYR A 137 -1.17 -13.85 13.11
N PRO A 138 -2.26 -13.32 12.52
CA PRO A 138 -3.37 -14.15 12.05
C PRO A 138 -2.89 -15.12 10.97
N SER A 139 -3.50 -16.31 10.87
CA SER A 139 -3.18 -17.34 9.87
C SER A 139 -3.73 -17.03 8.47
N ILE A 140 -4.47 -15.93 8.31
CA ILE A 140 -4.99 -15.41 7.04
C ILE A 140 -4.90 -13.88 7.11
N LEU A 141 -4.48 -13.23 6.02
CA LEU A 141 -4.46 -11.78 5.91
C LEU A 141 -5.88 -11.20 5.97
N PRO A 142 -6.09 -10.02 6.61
CA PRO A 142 -7.40 -9.37 6.72
C PRO A 142 -8.18 -9.34 5.41
N GLN A 143 -9.49 -9.58 5.49
CA GLN A 143 -10.37 -9.59 4.32
C GLN A 143 -10.73 -8.16 3.93
N THR A 144 -10.20 -7.70 2.80
CA THR A 144 -10.54 -6.42 2.15
C THR A 144 -11.23 -6.75 0.82
N GLY A 145 -12.29 -6.04 0.45
CA GLY A 145 -13.18 -6.57 -0.59
C GLY A 145 -14.02 -7.77 -0.10
N ILE A 146 -14.98 -8.20 -0.92
CA ILE A 146 -16.29 -8.69 -0.42
C ILE A 146 -16.28 -10.10 0.16
N PRO A 147 -16.85 -10.23 1.38
CA PRO A 147 -17.99 -11.14 1.57
C PRO A 147 -19.12 -10.49 2.39
N ILE A 148 -20.34 -10.44 1.83
CA ILE A 148 -21.57 -10.12 2.59
C ILE A 148 -22.19 -11.40 3.16
N ASP A 149 -22.35 -12.42 2.32
CA ASP A 149 -22.76 -13.79 2.64
C ASP A 149 -22.71 -14.56 1.30
N TRP A 150 -21.78 -15.51 1.13
CA TRP A 150 -21.70 -16.29 -0.11
C TRP A 150 -22.89 -17.24 -0.25
N ASN A 151 -23.35 -17.85 0.85
CA ASN A 151 -24.39 -18.87 0.83
C ASN A 151 -25.77 -18.27 0.50
N LYS A 152 -26.08 -17.05 0.94
CA LYS A 152 -27.32 -16.35 0.54
C LYS A 152 -27.37 -15.95 -0.93
N ARG A 153 -26.23 -15.69 -1.58
CA ARG A 153 -26.21 -15.35 -3.02
C ARG A 153 -26.26 -16.59 -3.91
N PHE A 154 -25.41 -17.58 -3.64
CA PHE A 154 -25.34 -18.79 -4.49
C PHE A 154 -26.58 -19.70 -4.35
N ARG A 155 -27.30 -19.70 -3.22
CA ARG A 155 -28.59 -20.42 -3.10
C ARG A 155 -29.72 -19.94 -4.02
N ARG A 156 -29.55 -18.84 -4.77
CA ARG A 156 -30.54 -18.32 -5.73
C ARG A 156 -30.12 -18.42 -7.19
N ALA A 157 -28.91 -18.91 -7.48
CA ALA A 157 -28.41 -19.05 -8.84
C ALA A 157 -27.62 -20.34 -8.99
N HIS A 158 -28.11 -21.26 -9.83
CA HIS A 158 -27.36 -22.42 -10.31
C HIS A 158 -26.27 -21.93 -11.28
N ALA A 159 -25.20 -21.35 -10.71
CA ALA A 159 -24.33 -20.42 -11.42
C ALA A 159 -23.00 -21.04 -11.86
N VAL A 160 -22.77 -21.05 -13.18
CA VAL A 160 -21.44 -21.24 -13.76
C VAL A 160 -20.68 -19.92 -13.74
N SER A 161 -19.59 -19.89 -12.98
CA SER A 161 -18.43 -18.98 -13.09
C SER A 161 -18.65 -17.57 -13.71
N SER A 162 -18.96 -16.59 -12.86
CA SER A 162 -18.40 -15.22 -13.00
C SER A 162 -17.52 -14.90 -11.77
N TYR A 163 -16.34 -14.34 -11.99
CA TYR A 163 -15.40 -13.98 -10.90
C TYR A 163 -15.55 -12.54 -10.40
N TYR A 164 -16.44 -11.78 -11.02
CA TYR A 164 -16.82 -10.42 -10.65
C TYR A 164 -18.27 -10.43 -10.18
N LEU A 165 -18.57 -9.73 -9.08
CA LEU A 165 -19.94 -9.55 -8.60
C LEU A 165 -20.52 -8.27 -9.20
N ASP A 166 -21.69 -8.32 -9.82
CA ASP A 166 -22.26 -7.20 -10.58
C ASP A 166 -22.54 -5.94 -9.75
N ASP A 167 -22.67 -6.09 -8.43
CA ASP A 167 -22.82 -4.99 -7.46
C ASP A 167 -21.51 -4.20 -7.19
N VAL A 168 -20.37 -4.57 -7.79
CA VAL A 168 -19.03 -4.04 -7.45
C VAL A 168 -18.57 -3.00 -8.46
N THR A 169 -18.06 -1.85 -7.98
CA THR A 169 -17.23 -1.00 -8.81
C THR A 169 -15.77 -1.43 -8.68
N ILE A 170 -15.18 -1.71 -9.85
CA ILE A 170 -13.75 -1.93 -10.07
C ILE A 170 -13.13 -0.74 -10.81
N GLU A 171 -13.89 0.33 -11.05
CA GLU A 171 -13.44 1.51 -11.78
C GLU A 171 -12.61 2.42 -10.86
N LEU A 172 -11.52 2.95 -11.40
CA LEU A 172 -10.78 4.02 -10.73
C LEU A 172 -11.69 5.25 -10.54
N PRO A 173 -11.49 6.03 -9.46
CA PRO A 173 -12.09 7.35 -9.31
C PRO A 173 -11.78 8.27 -10.51
N HIS A 174 -12.66 9.25 -10.74
CA HIS A 174 -12.48 10.26 -11.78
C HIS A 174 -11.07 10.90 -11.76
N TRP A 175 -10.49 11.18 -12.94
CA TRP A 175 -9.08 11.55 -13.09
C TRP A 175 -8.63 12.72 -12.21
N SER A 176 -9.55 13.62 -11.85
CA SER A 176 -9.32 14.75 -10.95
C SER A 176 -8.82 14.37 -9.55
N HIS A 177 -9.00 13.11 -9.12
CA HIS A 177 -8.41 12.56 -7.89
C HIS A 177 -6.91 12.26 -8.02
N PHE A 178 -6.42 12.07 -9.25
CA PHE A 178 -5.04 11.65 -9.57
C PHE A 178 -4.25 12.70 -10.37
N LYS A 179 -4.82 13.90 -10.59
CA LYS A 179 -4.28 15.00 -11.41
C LYS A 179 -2.89 15.52 -11.03
N LEU A 180 -2.29 15.01 -9.94
CA LEU A 180 -0.97 15.39 -9.43
C LEU A 180 0.08 14.28 -9.65
N ALA A 181 -0.26 13.24 -10.42
CA ALA A 181 0.64 12.16 -10.80
C ALA A 181 1.93 12.67 -11.44
N GLY A 182 3.07 12.11 -11.02
CA GLY A 182 4.41 12.53 -11.44
C GLY A 182 4.96 13.78 -10.72
N SER A 183 4.17 14.48 -9.90
CA SER A 183 4.65 15.67 -9.19
C SER A 183 5.63 15.33 -8.07
N THR A 184 6.64 16.19 -7.89
CA THR A 184 7.70 16.05 -6.86
C THR A 184 7.55 17.02 -5.69
N ASN A 185 6.45 17.80 -5.63
CA ASN A 185 6.26 18.84 -4.61
C ASN A 185 6.21 18.25 -3.18
N PRO A 186 7.09 18.66 -2.25
CA PRO A 186 7.18 18.08 -0.90
C PRO A 186 6.06 18.54 0.06
N ASN A 187 5.22 19.50 -0.33
CA ASN A 187 4.23 20.09 0.57
C ASN A 187 2.91 19.32 0.54
N LEU A 188 2.48 18.77 1.68
CA LEU A 188 1.19 18.05 1.80
C LEU A 188 0.00 18.92 1.33
N SER A 189 0.01 20.23 1.57
CA SER A 189 -1.03 21.16 1.14
C SER A 189 -1.29 21.17 -0.38
N TYR A 190 -0.26 20.90 -1.19
CA TYR A 190 -0.38 20.71 -2.64
C TYR A 190 -1.16 19.41 -2.96
N TRP A 191 -0.79 18.30 -2.32
CA TRP A 191 -1.45 17.00 -2.50
C TRP A 191 -2.91 16.99 -2.03
N LEU A 192 -3.21 17.68 -0.92
CA LEU A 192 -4.57 17.81 -0.40
C LEU A 192 -5.53 18.54 -1.35
N GLN A 193 -5.05 19.19 -2.42
CA GLN A 193 -5.92 19.75 -3.47
C GLN A 193 -6.78 18.68 -4.16
N SER A 194 -6.30 17.43 -4.26
CA SER A 194 -7.06 16.28 -4.80
C SER A 194 -7.95 15.58 -3.77
N VAL A 195 -7.86 15.97 -2.50
CA VAL A 195 -8.66 15.45 -1.38
C VAL A 195 -9.87 16.34 -1.14
N VAL A 196 -11.03 15.76 -0.81
CA VAL A 196 -12.25 16.55 -0.52
C VAL A 196 -12.09 17.35 0.79
N LYS A 197 -12.63 18.57 0.87
CA LYS A 197 -12.34 19.53 1.97
C LYS A 197 -12.43 18.93 3.39
N ARG A 198 -13.43 18.09 3.66
CA ARG A 198 -13.65 17.46 4.98
C ARG A 198 -12.58 16.42 5.40
N ASP A 199 -11.81 15.89 4.46
CA ASP A 199 -10.80 14.86 4.71
C ASP A 199 -9.37 15.47 4.72
N ARG A 200 -9.24 16.80 4.89
CA ARG A 200 -7.97 17.57 4.82
C ARG A 200 -7.31 17.88 6.17
N ASN A 201 -7.80 17.34 7.28
CA ASN A 201 -7.22 17.51 8.62
C ASN A 201 -7.13 16.18 9.38
N GLU A 202 -6.85 15.09 8.66
CA GLU A 202 -6.64 13.75 9.20
C GLU A 202 -5.23 13.63 9.77
N SER A 203 -5.01 12.77 10.77
CA SER A 203 -3.72 12.68 11.47
C SER A 203 -2.57 12.13 10.61
N MET A 204 -2.87 11.44 9.52
CA MET A 204 -1.88 10.84 8.64
C MET A 204 -2.38 10.68 7.20
N TYR A 205 -1.48 10.84 6.24
CA TYR A 205 -1.73 10.63 4.81
C TYR A 205 -0.66 9.76 4.18
N ILE A 206 -1.08 8.90 3.25
CA ILE A 206 -0.19 8.28 2.26
C ILE A 206 -0.32 9.03 0.94
N VAL A 207 0.84 9.34 0.34
CA VAL A 207 0.96 9.87 -1.01
C VAL A 207 1.82 8.91 -1.84
N LEU A 208 1.34 8.59 -3.05
CA LEU A 208 2.14 7.91 -4.08
C LEU A 208 2.37 8.92 -5.22
N PRO A 209 3.55 9.59 -5.28
CA PRO A 209 3.74 10.70 -6.21
C PRO A 209 3.59 10.29 -7.67
N THR A 210 4.13 9.12 -8.05
CA THR A 210 4.06 8.58 -9.42
C THR A 210 2.62 8.33 -9.88
N GLN A 211 1.76 7.76 -9.03
CA GLN A 211 0.36 7.45 -9.36
C GLN A 211 -0.63 8.59 -9.04
N GLY A 212 -0.15 9.68 -8.44
CA GLY A 212 -0.97 10.82 -8.01
C GLY A 212 -1.93 10.48 -6.87
N LEU A 213 -1.71 9.38 -6.15
CA LEU A 213 -2.60 8.93 -5.07
C LEU A 213 -2.41 9.78 -3.82
N VAL A 214 -3.51 10.22 -3.20
CA VAL A 214 -3.52 10.88 -1.88
C VAL A 214 -4.68 10.32 -1.06
N VAL A 215 -4.41 9.66 0.07
CA VAL A 215 -5.42 8.97 0.88
C VAL A 215 -5.14 9.15 2.38
N PRO A 216 -6.14 9.48 3.22
CA PRO A 216 -6.01 9.43 4.68
C PRO A 216 -5.66 8.02 5.18
N VAL A 217 -4.80 7.91 6.19
CA VAL A 217 -4.49 6.62 6.83
C VAL A 217 -4.95 6.64 8.28
N HIS A 218 -5.93 5.80 8.59
CA HIS A 218 -6.49 5.64 9.92
C HIS A 218 -5.65 4.63 10.71
N SER A 219 -5.39 4.90 11.99
CA SER A 219 -4.73 3.96 12.91
C SER A 219 -5.74 3.40 13.92
N VAL A 220 -5.46 2.21 14.44
CA VAL A 220 -6.24 1.60 15.53
C VAL A 220 -5.40 1.70 16.81
N PRO A 221 -5.90 2.29 17.91
CA PRO A 221 -5.17 2.35 19.18
C PRO A 221 -4.83 0.95 19.68
N VAL A 222 -3.61 0.73 20.19
CA VAL A 222 -3.10 -0.62 20.55
C VAL A 222 -3.89 -1.24 21.71
N ASP A 223 -4.43 -0.39 22.58
CA ASP A 223 -5.29 -0.67 23.73
C ASP A 223 -6.77 -0.87 23.35
N ALA A 224 -7.20 -0.49 22.13
CA ALA A 224 -8.58 -0.65 21.71
C ALA A 224 -9.00 -2.14 21.59
N PRO A 225 -10.24 -2.51 21.95
CA PRO A 225 -10.74 -3.88 21.79
C PRO A 225 -10.61 -4.44 20.38
N GLU A 226 -10.67 -3.59 19.35
CA GLU A 226 -10.43 -3.99 17.97
C GLU A 226 -8.99 -4.42 17.67
N SER A 227 -7.97 -3.80 18.28
CA SER A 227 -6.58 -4.22 18.09
C SER A 227 -6.36 -5.67 18.52
N GLN A 228 -7.01 -6.11 19.60
CA GLN A 228 -7.01 -7.52 20.00
C GLN A 228 -7.68 -8.43 18.97
N ARG A 229 -8.70 -7.94 18.24
CA ARG A 229 -9.38 -8.69 17.17
C ARG A 229 -8.56 -8.78 15.89
N PHE A 230 -7.74 -7.77 15.59
CA PHE A 230 -6.73 -7.83 14.52
C PHE A 230 -5.69 -8.92 14.79
N LEU A 231 -5.17 -8.98 16.02
CA LEU A 231 -4.14 -9.93 16.42
C LEU A 231 -4.67 -11.37 16.50
N ASN A 232 -5.86 -11.57 17.06
CA ASN A 232 -6.43 -12.92 17.22
C ASN A 232 -7.01 -13.52 15.92
N GLY A 233 -7.06 -12.76 14.82
CA GLY A 233 -7.53 -13.23 13.52
C GLY A 233 -9.04 -13.49 13.42
N SER A 234 -9.84 -12.95 14.34
CA SER A 234 -11.30 -13.02 14.28
C SER A 234 -11.88 -12.19 13.12
N ASN A 235 -13.15 -12.44 12.80
CA ASN A 235 -13.90 -11.68 11.78
C ASN A 235 -14.28 -10.26 12.28
N GLU A 236 -13.28 -9.42 12.60
CA GLU A 236 -13.53 -7.99 12.82
C GLU A 236 -14.03 -7.33 11.53
N ASN A 237 -14.87 -6.30 11.69
CA ASN A 237 -15.48 -5.55 10.60
C ASN A 237 -14.47 -4.57 9.97
N PHE A 238 -13.37 -5.09 9.43
CA PHE A 238 -12.21 -4.37 8.87
C PHE A 238 -12.61 -3.23 7.92
N TRP A 239 -13.68 -3.48 7.17
CA TRP A 239 -14.45 -2.52 6.38
C TRP A 239 -14.61 -1.13 7.00
N LYS A 240 -14.89 -1.03 8.30
CA LYS A 240 -15.30 0.24 8.94
C LYS A 240 -14.21 1.31 8.88
N TYR A 241 -12.94 0.91 8.91
CA TYR A 241 -11.80 1.81 8.78
C TYR A 241 -11.53 2.21 7.31
N LEU A 242 -11.86 1.31 6.37
CA LEU A 242 -11.69 1.52 4.92
C LEU A 242 -12.81 2.36 4.28
N ILE A 243 -13.79 2.81 5.06
CA ILE A 243 -14.87 3.74 4.66
C ILE A 243 -14.33 5.11 4.23
N ASN A 244 -13.34 5.61 4.97
CA ASN A 244 -12.83 6.99 4.91
C ASN A 244 -11.32 7.08 4.60
N GLY A 245 -10.68 5.99 4.17
CA GLY A 245 -9.26 6.02 3.81
C GLY A 245 -8.65 4.62 3.68
N ALA A 246 -7.36 4.55 3.97
CA ALA A 246 -6.62 3.33 4.25
C ALA A 246 -6.51 3.12 5.78
N ILE A 247 -5.96 1.98 6.20
CA ILE A 247 -5.72 1.64 7.61
C ILE A 247 -4.28 1.14 7.82
N GLU A 248 -3.60 1.64 8.85
CA GLU A 248 -2.42 1.01 9.44
C GLU A 248 -2.84 -0.14 10.35
N LEU A 249 -2.28 -1.34 10.12
CA LEU A 249 -2.61 -2.51 10.93
C LEU A 249 -1.90 -2.48 12.29
N PRO A 250 -2.63 -2.61 13.41
CA PRO A 250 -2.02 -2.62 14.74
C PRO A 250 -1.17 -3.88 14.96
N GLY A 251 -0.11 -3.75 15.78
CA GLY A 251 0.75 -4.86 16.19
C GLY A 251 1.67 -5.44 15.12
N THR A 252 1.85 -4.76 13.97
CA THR A 252 2.92 -5.13 13.01
C THR A 252 4.28 -4.55 13.43
N THR A 253 4.29 -3.41 14.13
CA THR A 253 5.40 -2.94 14.98
C THR A 253 4.89 -1.93 16.01
N THR A 254 5.49 -1.89 17.21
CA THR A 254 5.30 -0.81 18.21
C THR A 254 5.98 0.49 17.82
N ASN A 255 7.04 0.40 17.00
CA ASN A 255 7.89 1.54 16.69
C ASN A 255 7.19 2.49 15.71
N ASP A 256 7.58 3.77 15.71
CA ASP A 256 6.98 4.77 14.83
C ASP A 256 7.63 4.79 13.43
N TYR A 257 7.05 5.57 12.51
CA TYR A 257 7.67 5.87 11.23
C TYR A 257 9.07 6.48 11.42
N GLY A 258 10.00 6.09 10.55
CA GLY A 258 11.42 6.43 10.67
C GLY A 258 12.24 5.49 11.57
N GLN A 259 11.62 4.52 12.25
CA GLN A 259 12.29 3.56 13.14
C GLN A 259 12.24 2.12 12.59
N PRO A 260 13.12 1.20 13.04
CA PRO A 260 13.05 -0.22 12.74
C PRO A 260 11.66 -0.83 12.95
N GLY A 261 11.23 -1.69 12.01
CA GLY A 261 9.95 -2.38 12.06
C GLY A 261 9.18 -2.31 10.74
N ASN A 262 8.13 -3.13 10.64
CA ASN A 262 7.27 -3.19 9.44
C ASN A 262 5.95 -2.46 9.71
N LYS A 263 5.80 -1.26 9.16
CA LYS A 263 4.51 -0.55 9.10
C LYS A 263 3.69 -1.13 7.96
N VAL A 264 2.47 -1.60 8.23
CA VAL A 264 1.62 -2.23 7.22
C VAL A 264 0.35 -1.42 7.00
N ILE A 265 0.16 -0.92 5.78
CA ILE A 265 -1.02 -0.13 5.39
C ILE A 265 -1.86 -0.91 4.37
N SER A 266 -3.18 -0.94 4.57
CA SER A 266 -4.12 -1.61 3.69
C SER A 266 -5.23 -0.67 3.20
N GLY A 267 -5.72 -0.89 1.98
CA GLY A 267 -6.85 -0.17 1.42
C GLY A 267 -7.66 -0.99 0.43
N HIS A 268 -8.82 -0.49 -0.01
CA HIS A 268 -9.67 -1.18 -0.97
C HIS A 268 -9.20 -1.02 -2.43
N SER A 269 -9.16 -2.14 -3.14
CA SER A 269 -9.10 -2.21 -4.59
C SER A 269 -10.49 -2.17 -5.23
N SER A 270 -11.54 -2.50 -4.49
CA SER A 270 -12.92 -2.55 -5.01
C SER A 270 -13.96 -2.55 -3.90
N PHE A 271 -15.15 -2.00 -4.18
CA PHE A 271 -16.26 -2.02 -3.23
C PHE A 271 -17.63 -1.87 -3.92
N PHE A 272 -18.71 -1.96 -3.14
CA PHE A 272 -20.08 -1.87 -3.66
C PHE A 272 -20.37 -0.55 -4.40
N LYS A 273 -20.99 -0.65 -5.58
CA LYS A 273 -21.52 0.47 -6.38
C LYS A 273 -22.38 1.39 -5.50
N LYS A 274 -23.36 0.81 -4.80
CA LYS A 274 -24.34 1.51 -3.93
C LYS A 274 -23.77 2.16 -2.65
N SER A 275 -22.51 1.89 -2.28
CA SER A 275 -21.88 2.52 -1.11
C SER A 275 -21.67 4.03 -1.30
N ARG A 276 -21.66 4.81 -0.21
CA ARG A 276 -21.27 6.23 -0.15
C ARG A 276 -19.84 6.46 0.37
N THR A 277 -19.05 5.41 0.54
CA THR A 277 -17.62 5.50 0.91
C THR A 277 -16.81 6.16 -0.20
N ARG A 278 -15.75 6.90 0.16
CA ARG A 278 -14.98 7.72 -0.79
C ARG A 278 -13.79 6.97 -1.41
N TYR A 279 -13.08 6.18 -0.60
CA TYR A 279 -11.80 5.58 -1.00
C TYR A 279 -11.92 4.15 -1.59
N LYS A 280 -13.10 3.80 -2.13
CA LYS A 280 -13.51 2.45 -2.62
C LYS A 280 -12.50 1.71 -3.51
N THR A 281 -11.87 2.45 -4.41
CA THR A 281 -11.04 1.94 -5.50
C THR A 281 -9.71 2.68 -5.59
N HIS A 282 -9.45 3.62 -4.67
CA HIS A 282 -8.24 4.44 -4.66
C HIS A 282 -6.97 3.60 -4.47
N PHE A 283 -7.03 2.55 -3.65
CA PHE A 283 -5.87 1.68 -3.39
C PHE A 283 -5.58 0.66 -4.50
N GLN A 284 -6.34 0.64 -5.60
CA GLN A 284 -5.92 -0.08 -6.82
C GLN A 284 -4.55 0.40 -7.31
N ARG A 285 -4.26 1.71 -7.18
CA ARG A 285 -3.03 2.34 -7.66
C ARG A 285 -1.75 1.71 -7.12
N ILE A 286 -1.77 0.97 -6.00
CA ILE A 286 -0.58 0.26 -5.51
C ILE A 286 -0.10 -0.85 -6.46
N ILE A 287 -0.98 -1.33 -7.35
CA ILE A 287 -0.67 -2.35 -8.37
C ILE A 287 0.24 -1.76 -9.47
N GLU A 288 0.21 -0.44 -9.65
CA GLU A 288 1.00 0.31 -10.64
C GLU A 288 2.38 0.75 -10.09
N MET A 289 2.82 0.19 -8.95
CA MET A 289 4.09 0.56 -8.31
C MET A 289 5.24 -0.36 -8.67
N ASP A 290 6.31 0.22 -9.21
CA ASP A 290 7.57 -0.46 -9.54
C ASP A 290 8.66 -0.23 -8.49
N PRO A 291 9.66 -1.13 -8.39
CA PRO A 291 10.90 -0.88 -7.68
C PRO A 291 11.56 0.46 -8.09
N GLY A 292 12.06 1.20 -7.11
CA GLY A 292 12.68 2.51 -7.31
C GLY A 292 11.74 3.71 -7.10
N GLN A 293 10.42 3.52 -7.25
CA GLN A 293 9.43 4.57 -6.98
C GLN A 293 9.35 4.91 -5.48
N GLN A 294 8.79 6.07 -5.14
CA GLN A 294 8.64 6.54 -3.76
C GLN A 294 7.20 6.40 -3.23
N ILE A 295 7.10 6.17 -1.93
CA ILE A 295 5.88 6.31 -1.11
C ILE A 295 6.19 7.35 -0.05
N TRP A 296 5.31 8.33 0.15
CA TRP A 296 5.45 9.31 1.22
C TRP A 296 4.36 9.11 2.28
N ILE A 297 4.77 9.07 3.55
CA ILE A 297 3.88 9.15 4.70
C ILE A 297 4.03 10.53 5.31
N TYR A 298 2.93 11.27 5.39
CA TYR A 298 2.87 12.53 6.11
C TYR A 298 2.13 12.28 7.43
N LYS A 299 2.84 12.34 8.56
CA LYS A 299 2.26 12.12 9.90
C LYS A 299 2.23 13.44 10.68
N LYS A 300 1.05 13.80 11.17
CA LYS A 300 0.84 15.03 11.94
C LYS A 300 1.60 14.96 13.28
N GLN A 301 2.27 16.05 13.63
CA GLN A 301 3.08 16.21 14.84
C GLN A 301 2.30 17.00 15.93
N PRO A 302 2.75 17.03 17.19
CA PRO A 302 2.05 17.73 18.28
C PRO A 302 1.86 19.24 18.07
N ASP A 303 2.74 19.86 17.29
CA ASP A 303 2.67 21.28 16.87
C ASP A 303 1.68 21.54 15.70
N ASN A 304 0.93 20.51 15.28
CA ASN A 304 0.06 20.47 14.10
C ASN A 304 0.76 20.53 12.73
N THR A 305 2.09 20.56 12.66
CA THR A 305 2.82 20.35 11.39
C THR A 305 2.71 18.90 10.92
N TYR A 306 3.18 18.59 9.71
CA TYR A 306 3.28 17.21 9.22
C TYR A 306 4.74 16.87 8.91
N LYS A 307 5.28 15.87 9.62
CA LYS A 307 6.56 15.28 9.25
C LYS A 307 6.35 14.33 8.08
N ARG A 308 7.15 14.50 7.02
CA ARG A 308 7.23 13.58 5.89
C ARG A 308 8.25 12.47 6.20
N TYR A 309 7.93 11.26 5.77
CA TYR A 309 8.84 10.12 5.69
C TYR A 309 8.79 9.56 4.28
N ILE A 310 9.95 9.30 3.67
CA ILE A 310 10.06 8.74 2.32
C ILE A 310 10.47 7.28 2.42
N TYR A 311 9.70 6.41 1.78
CA TYR A 311 10.03 5.01 1.58
C TYR A 311 10.23 4.75 0.08
N LYS A 312 11.30 4.04 -0.30
CA LYS A 312 11.59 3.65 -1.69
C LYS A 312 11.20 2.18 -1.92
N VAL A 313 10.36 1.94 -2.92
CA VAL A 313 9.89 0.59 -3.27
C VAL A 313 11.06 -0.28 -3.70
N TYR A 314 11.12 -1.52 -3.21
CA TYR A 314 12.10 -2.52 -3.64
C TYR A 314 11.46 -3.83 -4.12
N LYS A 315 10.17 -4.07 -3.84
CA LYS A 315 9.44 -5.24 -4.32
C LYS A 315 7.95 -4.93 -4.49
N SER A 316 7.36 -5.39 -5.60
CA SER A 316 5.93 -5.27 -5.91
C SER A 316 5.46 -6.60 -6.51
N TYR A 317 4.45 -7.24 -5.92
CA TYR A 317 4.09 -8.62 -6.27
C TYR A 317 2.68 -9.03 -5.82
N ASN A 318 2.11 -10.04 -6.48
CA ASN A 318 0.91 -10.71 -6.03
C ASN A 318 1.25 -11.84 -5.02
N ALA A 319 0.46 -11.97 -3.96
CA ALA A 319 0.67 -12.92 -2.87
C ALA A 319 -0.61 -13.69 -2.53
N SER A 320 -0.44 -14.87 -1.92
CA SER A 320 -1.55 -15.63 -1.36
C SER A 320 -2.19 -14.88 -0.17
N LYS A 321 -3.51 -15.01 0.02
CA LYS A 321 -4.19 -14.51 1.24
C LYS A 321 -3.69 -15.18 2.54
N TYR A 322 -2.95 -16.28 2.43
CA TYR A 322 -2.33 -17.01 3.55
C TYR A 322 -0.88 -16.60 3.83
N HIS A 323 -0.27 -15.75 2.99
CA HIS A 323 1.13 -15.32 3.11
C HIS A 323 1.26 -14.17 4.14
N THR A 324 1.08 -14.51 5.41
CA THR A 324 0.97 -13.56 6.53
C THR A 324 2.31 -13.05 7.03
N GLU A 325 3.42 -13.59 6.51
CA GLU A 325 4.80 -13.14 6.72
C GLU A 325 5.00 -11.67 6.30
N ILE A 326 4.14 -11.12 5.43
CA ILE A 326 4.16 -9.70 5.08
C ILE A 326 3.78 -8.78 6.25
N LEU A 327 3.19 -9.33 7.33
CA LEU A 327 2.87 -8.62 8.56
C LEU A 327 4.04 -8.59 9.56
N HIS A 328 5.05 -9.44 9.37
CA HIS A 328 6.13 -9.60 10.34
C HIS A 328 6.97 -8.33 10.47
N SER A 329 7.25 -7.91 11.70
CA SER A 329 8.22 -6.84 11.98
C SER A 329 9.61 -7.17 11.45
N THR A 330 10.43 -6.14 11.25
CA THR A 330 11.75 -6.20 10.61
C THR A 330 12.77 -5.37 11.36
N GLU A 331 14.05 -5.75 11.27
CA GLU A 331 15.16 -4.96 11.84
C GLU A 331 15.43 -3.67 11.06
N GLU A 332 14.99 -3.61 9.80
CA GLU A 332 14.97 -2.41 8.98
C GLU A 332 13.62 -1.67 9.10
N SER A 333 13.59 -0.36 8.83
CA SER A 333 12.34 0.40 8.70
C SER A 333 11.69 0.11 7.33
N ILE A 334 10.65 -0.71 7.35
CA ILE A 334 9.92 -1.18 6.16
C ILE A 334 8.49 -0.66 6.18
N LEU A 335 8.01 -0.25 5.00
CA LEU A 335 6.62 0.04 4.73
C LEU A 335 6.08 -1.02 3.77
N THR A 336 5.05 -1.76 4.20
CA THR A 336 4.34 -2.74 3.37
C THR A 336 2.94 -2.22 3.06
N LEU A 337 2.63 -1.96 1.80
CA LEU A 337 1.26 -1.67 1.35
C LEU A 337 0.61 -2.97 0.85
N PHE A 338 -0.68 -3.17 1.11
CA PHE A 338 -1.43 -4.21 0.39
C PHE A 338 -2.89 -3.87 0.05
N THR A 339 -3.40 -4.52 -0.99
CA THR A 339 -4.80 -4.52 -1.38
C THR A 339 -5.21 -5.88 -1.97
N CYS A 340 -6.49 -6.08 -2.29
CA CYS A 340 -6.98 -7.40 -2.73
C CYS A 340 -6.91 -7.62 -4.24
N THR A 341 -6.60 -8.86 -4.63
CA THR A 341 -6.46 -9.33 -6.02
C THR A 341 -7.32 -10.57 -6.32
N PRO A 342 -7.79 -10.74 -7.57
CA PRO A 342 -7.85 -9.71 -8.62
C PRO A 342 -8.76 -8.55 -8.18
N ILE A 343 -8.68 -7.40 -8.86
CA ILE A 343 -9.58 -6.26 -8.58
C ILE A 343 -11.03 -6.75 -8.72
N GLY A 344 -11.89 -6.46 -7.75
CA GLY A 344 -13.25 -7.00 -7.67
C GLY A 344 -13.39 -8.30 -6.87
N GLY A 345 -12.29 -8.97 -6.53
CA GLY A 345 -12.23 -10.19 -5.72
C GLY A 345 -11.28 -10.07 -4.53
N ALA A 346 -11.12 -11.16 -3.76
CA ALA A 346 -10.31 -11.20 -2.53
C ALA A 346 -9.44 -12.47 -2.40
N ARG A 347 -9.12 -13.12 -3.53
CA ARG A 347 -8.40 -14.42 -3.59
C ARG A 347 -6.95 -14.31 -3.13
N GLY A 348 -6.24 -13.29 -3.59
CA GLY A 348 -4.88 -12.95 -3.20
C GLY A 348 -4.77 -11.55 -2.62
N ARG A 349 -3.54 -11.06 -2.47
CA ARG A 349 -3.22 -9.66 -2.16
C ARG A 349 -2.15 -9.15 -3.11
N TRP A 350 -2.29 -7.93 -3.63
CA TRP A 350 -1.13 -7.22 -4.17
C TRP A 350 -0.36 -6.63 -2.99
N VAL A 351 0.96 -6.76 -3.00
CA VAL A 351 1.86 -6.36 -1.92
C VAL A 351 2.99 -5.52 -2.51
N VAL A 352 3.14 -4.29 -2.01
CA VAL A 352 4.28 -3.42 -2.27
C VAL A 352 5.11 -3.36 -1.00
N ARG A 353 6.42 -3.57 -1.08
CA ARG A 353 7.35 -3.37 0.03
C ARG A 353 8.38 -2.31 -0.33
N ALA A 354 8.57 -1.38 0.60
CA ALA A 354 9.47 -0.24 0.48
C ALA A 354 10.30 -0.08 1.76
N LYS A 355 11.50 0.50 1.63
CA LYS A 355 12.44 0.76 2.73
C LYS A 355 12.57 2.26 2.93
N LEU A 356 12.66 2.71 4.18
CA LEU A 356 12.89 4.12 4.51
C LEU A 356 14.16 4.65 3.83
N VAL A 357 14.13 5.89 3.36
CA VAL A 357 15.29 6.62 2.82
C VAL A 357 15.45 8.05 3.36
N GLU A 358 14.38 8.66 3.89
CA GLU A 358 14.34 10.02 4.48
C GLU A 358 13.26 10.09 5.57
#